data_AF-A0A661I2I1-F1
#
_entry.id   AF-A0A661I2I1-F1
#
_cell.length_a   1.000
_cell.length_b   1.000
_cell.length_c   1.000
_cell.angle_alpha   90.00
_cell.angle_beta   90.00
_cell.angle_gamma   90.00
#
_symmetry.space_group_name_H-M   'P 1'
#
loop_
_entity.id
_entity.type
_entity.pdbx_description
1 polymer ?
#
loop_
_entity_poly.entity_id
_entity_poly.type
_entity_poly.pdbx_seq_one_letter_code
_entity_poly.pdbx_strand_id
1 'polypeptide(L)'
;NPALSLFIAKKYYELGEYRKSYNYSLKTNNINNDIEASWIIFAKSLVKLDEKKMAVKILKKYISHSDSNRAQLLLNNILSGKFR
;
A
#
# COMPACT_ATOMS: atom_id res chain seq x y z
N ASN A 1 8.69 -15.02 -6.08
CA ASN A 1 9.30 -13.85 -6.76
C ASN A 1 8.49 -12.59 -6.40
N PRO A 2 9.06 -11.65 -5.64
CA PRO A 2 8.36 -10.45 -5.19
C PRO A 2 8.02 -9.46 -6.31
N ALA A 3 8.84 -9.37 -7.37
CA ALA A 3 8.61 -8.46 -8.48
C ALA A 3 7.33 -8.83 -9.27
N LEU A 4 7.14 -10.12 -9.55
CA LEU A 4 5.92 -10.62 -10.20
C LEU A 4 4.67 -10.39 -9.31
N SER A 5 4.80 -10.63 -8.00
CA SER A 5 3.70 -10.41 -7.06
C SER A 5 3.28 -8.93 -7.00
N LEU A 6 4.25 -8.01 -6.97
CA LEU A 6 4.00 -6.57 -7.04
C LEU A 6 3.37 -6.16 -8.37
N PHE A 7 3.84 -6.71 -9.48
CA PHE A 7 3.26 -6.45 -10.80
C PHE A 7 1.77 -6.80 -10.83
N ILE A 8 1.41 -7.99 -10.32
CA ILE A 8 0.01 -8.44 -10.23
C ILE A 8 -0.79 -7.52 -9.29
N ALA A 9 -0.23 -7.11 -8.15
CA ALA A 9 -0.90 -6.18 -7.23
C ALA A 9 -1.23 -4.86 -7.92
N LYS A 10 -0.29 -4.29 -8.68
CA LYS A 10 -0.51 -3.05 -9.45
C LYS A 10 -1.59 -3.23 -10.51
N LYS A 11 -1.58 -4.35 -11.24
CA LYS A 11 -2.60 -4.65 -12.25
C LYS A 11 -4.00 -4.77 -11.65
N TYR A 12 -4.16 -5.44 -10.51
CA TYR A 12 -5.46 -5.47 -9.84
C TYR A 12 -5.91 -4.10 -9.32
N TYR A 13 -4.98 -3.24 -8.89
CA TYR A 13 -5.33 -1.87 -8.50
C TYR A 13 -5.87 -1.07 -9.68
N GLU A 14 -5.20 -1.15 -10.83
CA GLU A 14 -5.61 -0.50 -12.08
C GLU A 14 -7.01 -0.97 -12.55
N LEU A 15 -7.34 -2.24 -12.32
CA LEU A 15 -8.64 -2.83 -12.64
C LEU A 15 -9.76 -2.52 -11.64
N GLY A 16 -9.48 -1.79 -10.55
CA GLY A 16 -10.44 -1.54 -9.48
C GLY A 16 -10.67 -2.74 -8.54
N GLU A 17 -9.92 -3.83 -8.72
CA GLU A 17 -9.98 -5.06 -7.94
C GLU A 17 -9.16 -4.91 -6.63
N TYR A 18 -9.51 -3.91 -5.82
CA TYR A 18 -8.68 -3.46 -4.69
C TYR A 18 -8.42 -4.55 -3.64
N ARG A 19 -9.38 -5.45 -3.40
CA ARG A 19 -9.18 -6.59 -2.48
C ARG A 19 -8.10 -7.55 -2.99
N LYS A 20 -8.05 -7.80 -4.30
CA LYS A 20 -6.98 -8.61 -4.91
C LYS A 20 -5.66 -7.86 -4.86
N SER A 21 -5.65 -6.57 -5.17
CA SER A 21 -4.45 -5.73 -5.07
C SER A 21 -3.83 -5.73 -3.67
N TYR A 22 -4.66 -5.52 -2.65
CA TYR A 22 -4.31 -5.64 -1.23
C TYR A 22 -3.68 -7.01 -0.91
N ASN A 23 -4.31 -8.12 -1.34
CA ASN A 23 -3.80 -9.46 -1.06
C ASN A 23 -2.43 -9.73 -1.70
N TYR A 24 -2.23 -9.32 -2.96
CA TYR A 24 -0.96 -9.53 -3.67
C TYR A 24 0.16 -8.62 -3.15
N SER A 25 -0.17 -7.40 -2.75
CA SER A 25 0.80 -6.51 -2.12
C SER A 25 1.20 -6.99 -0.72
N LEU A 26 0.28 -7.56 0.06
CA LEU A 26 0.60 -8.22 1.33
C LEU A 26 1.55 -9.40 1.12
N LYS A 27 1.27 -10.26 0.13
CA LYS A 27 2.17 -11.36 -0.24
C LYS A 27 3.55 -10.84 -0.61
N THR A 28 3.63 -9.74 -1.36
CA THR A 28 4.91 -9.10 -1.70
C THR A 28 5.65 -8.65 -0.44
N ASN A 29 4.98 -7.94 0.47
CA ASN A 29 5.55 -7.46 1.73
C ASN A 29 6.06 -8.62 2.61
N ASN A 30 5.36 -9.75 2.62
CA ASN A 30 5.77 -10.94 3.37
C ASN A 30 7.00 -11.65 2.75
N ILE A 31 7.23 -11.50 1.44
CA ILE A 31 8.40 -12.02 0.75
C ILE A 31 9.59 -11.07 0.90
N ASN A 32 9.34 -9.77 0.77
CA ASN A 32 10.33 -8.72 0.92
C ASN A 32 9.62 -7.43 1.39
N ASN A 33 9.90 -7.03 2.63
CA ASN A 33 9.31 -5.88 3.29
C ASN A 33 10.05 -4.56 3.02
N ASP A 34 11.14 -4.57 2.26
CA ASP A 34 11.89 -3.35 1.89
C ASP A 34 11.32 -2.69 0.62
N ILE A 35 10.44 -3.39 -0.10
CA ILE A 35 9.85 -2.89 -1.35
C ILE A 35 8.79 -1.82 -1.04
N GLU A 36 9.21 -0.56 -1.03
CA GLU A 36 8.34 0.60 -0.80
C GLU A 36 7.04 0.57 -1.64
N ALA A 37 7.16 0.21 -2.91
CA ALA A 37 6.03 0.20 -3.84
C ALA A 37 4.92 -0.78 -3.43
N SER A 38 5.24 -1.90 -2.77
CA SER A 38 4.22 -2.84 -2.29
C SER A 38 3.48 -2.32 -1.06
N TRP A 39 4.15 -1.62 -0.15
CA TRP A 39 3.49 -0.93 0.95
C TRP A 39 2.57 0.20 0.48
N ILE A 40 3.01 0.96 -0.52
CA ILE A 40 2.22 2.04 -1.11
C ILE A 40 0.95 1.48 -1.74
N ILE A 41 1.04 0.45 -2.60
CA ILE A 41 -0.15 -0.09 -3.26
C ILE A 41 -1.09 -0.80 -2.28
N PHE A 42 -0.53 -1.42 -1.23
CA PHE A 42 -1.30 -2.01 -0.13
C PHE A 42 -2.14 -0.95 0.59
N ALA A 43 -1.52 0.15 1.00
CA ALA A 43 -2.22 1.24 1.70
C ALA A 43 -3.25 1.94 0.80
N LYS A 44 -2.93 2.17 -0.47
CA LYS A 44 -3.89 2.73 -1.44
C LYS A 44 -5.11 1.83 -1.62
N SER A 45 -4.91 0.52 -1.72
CA SER A 45 -5.99 -0.47 -1.84
C SER A 45 -6.91 -0.45 -0.64
N LEU A 46 -6.36 -0.35 0.57
CA LEU A 46 -7.16 -0.25 1.80
C LEU A 46 -8.05 1.00 1.80
N VAL A 47 -7.54 2.16 1.37
CA VAL A 47 -8.37 3.37 1.31
C VAL A 47 -9.51 3.23 0.31
N LYS A 48 -9.26 2.58 -0.84
CA LYS A 48 -10.30 2.29 -1.84
C LYS A 48 -11.35 1.27 -1.38
N LEU A 49 -11.09 0.56 -0.29
CA LEU A 49 -12.00 -0.37 0.36
C LEU A 49 -12.66 0.23 1.62
N ASP A 50 -12.59 1.55 1.80
CA ASP A 50 -13.05 2.28 2.99
C ASP A 50 -12.34 1.90 4.30
N GLU A 51 -11.22 1.17 4.22
CA GLU A 51 -10.41 0.73 5.36
C GLU A 51 -9.34 1.78 5.74
N LYS A 52 -9.68 3.07 5.68
CA LYS A 52 -8.75 4.21 5.89
C LYS A 52 -7.95 4.11 7.19
N LYS A 53 -8.59 3.69 8.29
CA LYS A 53 -7.92 3.54 9.60
C LYS A 53 -6.77 2.52 9.54
N MET A 54 -6.98 1.43 8.80
CA MET A 54 -5.97 0.38 8.63
C MET A 54 -4.83 0.87 7.73
N ALA A 55 -5.14 1.59 6.65
CA ALA A 55 -4.14 2.20 5.77
C ALA A 55 -3.19 3.12 6.55
N VAL A 56 -3.74 3.99 7.41
CA VAL A 56 -2.97 4.90 8.27
C VAL A 56 -2.07 4.12 9.24
N LYS A 57 -2.60 3.09 9.91
CA LYS A 57 -1.83 2.26 10.84
C LYS A 57 -0.63 1.61 10.16
N ILE A 58 -0.84 1.08 8.96
CA ILE A 58 0.19 0.36 8.21
C ILE A 58 1.26 1.32 7.69
N LEU A 59 0.87 2.47 7.14
CA LEU A 59 1.83 3.48 6.69
C LEU A 59 2.70 3.96 7.85
N LYS A 60 2.12 4.25 9.02
CA LYS A 60 2.91 4.64 10.20
C LYS A 60 3.94 3.58 10.59
N LYS A 61 3.54 2.30 10.60
CA LYS A 61 4.45 1.18 10.90
C LYS A 61 5.57 1.04 9.87
N TYR A 62 5.26 1.22 8.59
CA TYR A 62 6.26 1.13 7.53
C TYR A 62 7.23 2.32 7.58
N ILE A 63 6.73 3.54 7.79
CA ILE A 63 7.54 4.75 7.90
C ILE A 63 8.54 4.63 9.06
N SER A 64 8.10 4.17 10.24
CA SER A 64 9.00 3.99 11.39
C SER A 64 10.12 2.97 11.17
N HIS A 65 10.02 2.15 10.13
CA HIS A 65 11.03 1.14 9.78
C HIS A 65 11.93 1.57 8.61
N SER A 66 11.47 2.47 7.74
CA SER A 66 12.09 2.74 6.42
C SER A 66 12.42 4.20 6.16
N ASP A 67 11.92 5.14 6.96
CA ASP A 67 12.01 6.59 6.72
C ASP A 67 11.52 7.02 5.33
N SER A 68 10.59 6.25 4.74
CA SER A 68 10.06 6.51 3.40
C SER A 68 9.30 7.82 3.30
N ASN A 69 9.91 8.80 2.62
CA ASN A 69 9.27 10.09 2.29
C ASN A 69 8.00 9.93 1.44
N ARG A 70 7.95 8.96 0.55
CA ARG A 70 6.75 8.69 -0.28
C ARG A 70 5.61 8.13 0.55
N ALA A 71 5.90 7.22 1.48
CA ALA A 71 4.89 6.71 2.41
C ALA A 71 4.37 7.83 3.32
N GLN A 72 5.25 8.72 3.79
CA GLN A 72 4.86 9.89 4.57
C GLN A 72 3.97 10.85 3.76
N LEU A 73 4.30 11.12 2.49
CA LEU A 73 3.48 11.94 1.61
C LEU A 73 2.09 11.32 1.38
N LEU A 74 2.02 10.00 1.14
CA LEU A 74 0.76 9.29 1.00
C LEU A 74 -0.06 9.35 2.30
N LEU A 75 0.57 9.14 3.45
CA LEU A 75 -0.08 9.24 4.76
C LEU A 75 -0.70 10.63 4.95
N ASN A 76 0.05 11.69 4.65
CA ASN A 76 -0.42 13.07 4.76
C ASN A 76 -1.62 13.32 3.83
N ASN A 77 -1.56 12.85 2.57
CA ASN A 77 -2.66 12.97 1.62
C ASN A 77 -3.93 12.22 2.07
N ILE A 78 -3.79 11.05 2.70
CA ILE A 78 -4.90 10.29 3.26
C ILE A 78 -5.53 11.04 4.44
N LEU A 79 -4.70 11.56 5.36
CA LEU A 79 -5.17 12.29 6.54
C LEU A 79 -5.89 13.58 6.15
N SER A 80 -5.35 14.33 5.18
CA SER A 80 -5.96 15.58 4.70
C SER A 80 -7.13 15.38 3.72
N GLY A 81 -7.49 14.14 3.38
CA GLY A 81 -8.56 13.85 2.41
C GLY A 81 -8.22 14.18 0.96
N LYS A 82 -6.95 14.45 0.65
CA LYS A 82 -6.46 14.71 -0.73
C LYS A 82 -6.35 13.42 -1.55
N PHE A 83 -6.22 12.28 -0.88
CA PHE A 83 -6.30 10.97 -1.53
C PHE A 83 -7.75 10.48 -1.58
N ARG A 84 -8.29 10.30 -2.78
CA ARG A 84 -9.65 9.81 -3.06
C ARG A 84 -9.60 8.52 -3.85
#